data_AF-A0A7Y2XW41-F1
#
_entry.id   AF-A0A7Y2XW41-F1
#
_cell.length_a   1.000
_cell.length_b   1.000
_cell.length_c   1.000
_cell.angle_alpha   90.00
_cell.angle_beta   90.00
_cell.angle_gamma   90.00
#
_symmetry.space_group_name_H-M   'P 1'
#
loop_
_entity.id
_entity.type
_entity.pdbx_description
1 polymer ?
#
loop_
_entity_poly.entity_id
_entity_poly.type
_entity_poly.pdbx_seq_one_letter_code
_entity_poly.pdbx_strand_id
1 'polypeptide(L)'
;MSNHITSNGSVASNVKRLSRLDIPGGGQVEVNGDYAYIGHMTPPHGTSIIDVSDPRKPTLVYAAWFSGGLRVVDITDPFLPVERGFFIPEPAQGAPVPMSNEVDVDGRGLIYLLDRINGLDILELEC
;
A
#
# COMPACT_ATOMS: atom_id res chain seq x y z
N MET A 1 31.13 6.05 22.08
CA MET A 1 29.99 6.04 21.14
C MET A 1 28.73 6.24 21.98
N SER A 2 28.06 7.38 21.86
CA SER A 2 26.87 7.70 22.66
C SER A 2 25.61 7.24 21.92
N ASN A 3 24.88 6.29 22.50
CA ASN A 3 23.54 5.93 22.01
C ASN A 3 22.58 7.07 22.36
N HIS A 4 21.91 7.65 21.37
CA HIS A 4 20.84 8.62 21.61
C HIS A 4 19.53 7.87 21.84
N ILE A 5 19.11 7.79 23.11
CA ILE A 5 17.75 7.34 23.46
C ILE A 5 16.79 8.47 23.14
N THR A 6 15.82 8.22 22.27
CA THR A 6 14.77 9.19 21.92
C THR A 6 13.57 9.01 22.87
N SER A 7 12.77 10.08 23.07
CA SER A 7 11.76 10.22 24.13
C SER A 7 10.64 9.16 24.18
N ASN A 8 10.54 8.27 23.18
CA ASN A 8 9.57 7.17 23.12
C ASN A 8 10.18 5.78 23.34
N GLY A 9 11.38 5.68 23.93
CA GLY A 9 12.03 4.40 24.22
C GLY A 9 12.69 3.71 23.02
N SER A 10 12.71 4.34 21.85
CA SER A 10 13.47 3.84 20.70
C SER A 10 14.97 4.12 20.86
N VAL A 11 15.76 3.06 20.75
CA VAL A 11 17.23 3.11 20.68
C VAL A 11 17.64 3.14 19.22
N ALA A 12 18.43 4.15 18.83
CA ALA A 12 18.97 4.28 17.47
C ALA A 12 20.42 4.78 17.53
N SER A 13 21.24 4.32 16.58
CA SER A 13 22.61 4.79 16.39
C SER A 13 22.87 4.99 14.89
N ASN A 14 23.45 6.12 14.51
CA ASN A 14 23.72 6.52 13.12
C ASN A 14 22.50 6.49 12.15
N VAL A 15 21.28 6.53 12.68
CA VAL A 15 20.04 6.62 11.91
C VAL A 15 19.06 7.59 12.58
N LYS A 16 18.20 8.22 11.79
CA LYS A 16 17.14 9.13 12.25
C LYS A 16 15.81 8.70 11.67
N ARG A 17 14.78 8.57 12.52
CA ARG A 17 13.41 8.36 12.08
C ARG A 17 12.89 9.64 11.40
N LEU A 18 12.37 9.51 10.18
CA LEU A 18 11.72 10.60 9.46
C LEU A 18 10.21 10.62 9.68
N SER A 19 9.57 9.44 9.66
CA SER A 19 8.12 9.26 9.84
C SER A 19 7.82 7.85 10.39
N ARG A 20 6.55 7.58 10.72
CA ARG A 20 6.03 6.25 11.08
C ARG A 20 4.58 6.15 10.57
N LEU A 21 4.25 5.03 9.94
CA LEU A 21 2.89 4.66 9.58
C LEU A 21 2.46 3.48 10.46
N ASP A 22 1.27 3.57 11.05
CA ASP A 22 0.68 2.49 11.84
C ASP A 22 -0.15 1.58 10.92
N ILE A 23 0.53 0.95 9.97
CA ILE A 23 -0.05 -0.07 9.09
C ILE A 23 0.32 -1.47 9.57
N PRO A 24 -0.55 -2.47 9.37
CA PRO A 24 -0.20 -3.88 9.47
C PRO A 24 1.04 -4.19 8.60
N GLY A 25 1.74 -5.27 8.90
CA GLY A 25 2.91 -5.70 8.11
C GLY A 25 3.19 -7.18 8.35
N GLY A 26 4.43 -7.59 8.08
CA GLY A 26 4.93 -8.94 8.38
C GLY A 26 5.63 -9.62 7.20
N GLY A 27 5.38 -9.18 5.97
CA GLY A 27 6.01 -9.70 4.76
C GLY A 27 7.23 -8.88 4.32
N GLN A 28 7.34 -8.64 3.02
CA GLN A 28 8.45 -7.95 2.39
C GLN A 28 8.20 -6.43 2.32
N VAL A 29 9.29 -5.65 2.32
CA VAL A 29 9.30 -4.22 1.96
C VAL A 29 10.17 -4.05 0.72
N GLU A 30 9.63 -3.46 -0.34
CA GLU A 30 10.35 -3.07 -1.57
C GLU A 30 10.19 -1.56 -1.79
N VAL A 31 11.19 -0.89 -2.35
CA VAL A 31 11.10 0.53 -2.72
C VAL A 31 11.53 0.68 -4.17
N ASN A 32 10.68 1.27 -5.01
CA ASN A 32 10.97 1.57 -6.41
C ASN A 32 10.56 3.00 -6.75
N GLY A 33 11.53 3.85 -7.08
CA GLY A 33 11.32 5.27 -7.31
C GLY A 33 10.68 5.94 -6.09
N ASP A 34 9.52 6.55 -6.32
CA ASP A 34 8.76 7.28 -5.32
C ASP A 34 7.76 6.38 -4.57
N TYR A 35 7.80 5.05 -4.73
CA TYR A 35 6.83 4.14 -4.12
C TYR A 35 7.48 3.10 -3.23
N ALA A 36 6.85 2.83 -2.08
CA ALA A 36 7.19 1.74 -1.16
C ALA A 36 6.07 0.70 -1.12
N TYR A 37 6.43 -0.57 -1.28
CA TYR A 37 5.54 -1.72 -1.32
C TYR A 37 5.68 -2.51 -0.02
N ILE A 38 4.57 -2.77 0.65
CA ILE A 38 4.52 -3.47 1.93
C ILE A 38 3.64 -4.70 1.78
N GLY A 39 4.23 -5.89 1.87
CA GLY A 39 3.51 -7.16 1.90
C GLY A 39 2.99 -7.48 3.30
N HIS A 40 1.72 -7.87 3.38
CA HIS A 40 1.06 -8.30 4.61
C HIS A 40 0.92 -9.82 4.65
N MET A 41 1.27 -10.45 5.77
CA MET A 41 1.21 -11.92 5.90
C MET A 41 -0.14 -12.46 6.38
N THR A 42 -1.00 -11.60 6.94
CA THR A 42 -2.25 -12.02 7.59
C THR A 42 -3.45 -11.44 6.85
N PRO A 43 -4.44 -12.27 6.47
CA PRO A 43 -5.71 -11.78 5.95
C PRO A 43 -6.39 -10.78 6.92
N PRO A 44 -7.13 -9.79 6.40
CA PRO A 44 -7.54 -9.65 5.00
C PRO A 44 -6.55 -8.87 4.12
N HIS A 45 -5.39 -8.48 4.63
CA HIS A 45 -4.49 -7.54 3.95
C HIS A 45 -3.57 -8.27 2.96
N GLY A 46 -3.43 -7.73 1.74
CA GLY A 46 -2.53 -8.23 0.68
C GLY A 46 -1.23 -7.42 0.61
N THR A 47 -1.15 -6.48 -0.34
CA THR A 47 -0.03 -5.54 -0.49
C THR A 47 -0.53 -4.11 -0.36
N SER A 48 0.25 -3.23 0.28
CA SER A 48 0.05 -1.78 0.27
C SER A 48 1.19 -1.10 -0.49
N ILE A 49 0.86 -0.21 -1.43
CA ILE A 49 1.82 0.67 -2.09
C ILE A 49 1.64 2.07 -1.51
N ILE A 50 2.73 2.71 -1.13
CA ILE A 50 2.74 4.00 -0.46
C ILE A 50 3.58 4.95 -1.31
N ASP A 51 3.02 6.08 -1.73
CA ASP A 51 3.82 7.19 -2.29
C ASP A 51 4.73 7.74 -1.18
N VAL A 52 6.03 7.68 -1.40
CA VAL A 52 7.11 8.15 -0.54
C VAL A 52 8.01 9.16 -1.27
N SER A 53 7.50 9.85 -2.29
CA SER A 53 8.20 10.94 -3.00
C SER A 53 8.75 12.00 -2.02
N ASP A 54 8.00 12.34 -0.97
CA ASP A 54 8.56 12.83 0.29
C ASP A 54 8.32 11.79 1.39
N PRO A 55 9.34 11.06 1.85
CA PRO A 55 9.18 10.05 2.90
C PRO A 55 8.78 10.65 4.26
N ARG A 56 8.76 11.98 4.38
CA ARG A 56 8.21 12.70 5.55
C ARG A 56 6.69 12.90 5.45
N LYS A 57 6.09 12.73 4.27
CA LYS A 57 4.67 12.99 3.97
C LYS A 57 4.12 12.03 2.89
N PRO A 58 3.97 10.73 3.19
CA PRO A 58 3.32 9.81 2.27
C PRO A 58 1.85 10.19 2.04
N THR A 59 1.37 10.09 0.80
CA THR A 59 0.08 10.72 0.37
C THR A 59 -0.98 9.72 -0.05
N LEU A 60 -0.66 8.72 -0.88
CA LEU A 60 -1.62 7.74 -1.39
C LEU A 60 -1.23 6.30 -1.01
N VAL A 61 -2.26 5.50 -0.69
CA VAL A 61 -2.18 4.06 -0.50
C VAL A 61 -3.00 3.35 -1.57
N TYR A 62 -2.34 2.47 -2.34
CA TYR A 62 -3.01 1.52 -3.23
C TYR A 62 -3.00 0.14 -2.57
N ALA A 63 -4.16 -0.49 -2.46
CA ALA A 63 -4.30 -1.78 -1.80
C ALA A 63 -5.15 -2.75 -2.63
N ALA A 64 -4.67 -3.99 -2.75
CA ALA A 64 -5.47 -5.12 -3.21
C ALA A 64 -6.15 -5.78 -2.00
N TRP A 65 -7.47 -5.89 -2.04
CA TRP A 65 -8.30 -6.32 -0.91
C TRP A 65 -9.22 -7.50 -1.28
N PHE A 66 -8.72 -8.53 -1.95
CA PHE A 66 -9.49 -9.73 -2.31
C PHE A 66 -10.83 -9.38 -2.98
N SER A 67 -11.95 -9.79 -2.37
CA SER A 67 -13.30 -9.49 -2.86
C SER A 67 -13.64 -8.00 -2.85
N GLY A 68 -12.85 -7.18 -2.16
CA GLY A 68 -12.94 -5.73 -2.13
C GLY A 68 -12.18 -5.02 -3.25
N GLY A 69 -11.45 -5.76 -4.10
CA GLY A 69 -10.75 -5.24 -5.28
C GLY A 69 -9.60 -4.27 -4.95
N LEU A 70 -9.36 -3.31 -5.84
CA LEU A 70 -8.49 -2.17 -5.61
C LEU A 70 -9.15 -1.15 -4.68
N ARG A 71 -8.35 -0.62 -3.75
CA ARG A 71 -8.67 0.54 -2.92
C ARG A 71 -7.58 1.59 -3.06
N VAL A 72 -7.97 2.83 -3.33
CA VAL A 72 -7.06 3.98 -3.37
C VAL A 72 -7.44 4.93 -2.24
N VAL A 73 -6.57 5.09 -1.26
CA VAL A 73 -6.84 5.86 -0.04
C VAL A 73 -5.82 6.98 0.10
N ASP A 74 -6.31 8.20 0.20
CA ASP A 74 -5.52 9.37 0.57
C ASP A 74 -5.29 9.37 2.08
N ILE A 75 -4.02 9.38 2.46
CA ILE A 75 -3.54 9.37 3.85
C ILE A 75 -2.73 10.61 4.19
N THR A 76 -2.89 11.69 3.40
CA THR A 76 -2.20 12.97 3.64
C THR A 76 -2.45 13.48 5.06
N ASP A 77 -3.67 13.31 5.58
CA ASP A 77 -3.95 13.34 7.01
C ASP A 77 -4.12 11.89 7.52
N PRO A 78 -3.16 11.34 8.29
CA PRO A 78 -3.24 9.97 8.77
C PRO A 78 -4.38 9.77 9.80
N PHE A 79 -4.92 10.84 10.38
CA PHE A 79 -6.08 10.77 11.28
C PHE A 79 -7.41 10.88 10.55
N LEU A 80 -7.40 11.20 9.25
CA LEU A 80 -8.57 11.29 8.41
C LEU A 80 -8.33 10.68 7.01
N PRO A 81 -8.21 9.34 6.92
CA PRO A 81 -8.06 8.67 5.63
C PRO A 81 -9.32 8.85 4.75
N VAL A 82 -9.12 9.16 3.47
CA VAL A 82 -10.22 9.36 2.50
C VAL A 82 -10.06 8.41 1.32
N GLU A 83 -11.03 7.53 1.08
CA GLU A 83 -11.04 6.71 -0.15
C GLU A 83 -11.26 7.63 -1.36
N ARG A 84 -10.28 7.66 -2.27
CA ARG A 84 -10.30 8.45 -3.51
C ARG A 84 -10.81 7.64 -4.70
N GLY A 85 -10.76 6.32 -4.62
CA GLY A 85 -11.27 5.44 -5.67
C GLY A 85 -11.27 3.98 -5.25
N PHE A 86 -12.08 3.19 -5.96
CA PHE A 86 -12.10 1.74 -5.86
C PHE A 86 -12.38 1.14 -7.24
N PHE A 87 -11.93 -0.10 -7.43
CA PHE A 87 -12.32 -0.92 -8.58
C PHE A 87 -12.46 -2.36 -8.10
N ILE A 88 -13.63 -2.97 -8.34
CA ILE A 88 -13.88 -4.37 -8.00
C ILE A 88 -14.04 -5.11 -9.33
N PRO A 89 -13.09 -5.99 -9.71
CA PRO A 89 -13.23 -6.76 -10.94
C PRO A 89 -14.43 -7.70 -10.84
N GLU A 90 -14.95 -8.14 -11.99
CA GLU A 90 -15.93 -9.22 -12.00
C GLU A 90 -15.29 -10.51 -11.45
N PRO A 91 -16.04 -11.35 -10.72
CA PRO A 91 -15.56 -12.68 -10.36
C PRO A 91 -15.26 -13.50 -11.62
N ALA A 92 -14.20 -14.30 -11.58
CA ALA A 92 -13.95 -15.30 -12.62
C ALA A 92 -15.12 -16.29 -12.73
N GLN A 93 -15.28 -16.93 -13.89
CA GLN A 93 -16.38 -17.87 -14.13
C GLN A 93 -16.43 -18.98 -13.07
N GLY A 94 -17.54 -19.05 -12.33
CA GLY A 94 -17.75 -20.03 -11.27
C GLY A 94 -17.14 -19.69 -9.91
N ALA A 95 -16.43 -18.56 -9.79
CA ALA A 95 -15.96 -18.03 -8.51
C ALA A 95 -17.09 -17.22 -7.82
N PRO A 96 -17.21 -17.31 -6.48
CA PRO A 96 -18.24 -16.57 -5.75
C PRO A 96 -17.92 -15.07 -5.62
N VAL A 97 -16.63 -14.70 -5.65
CA VAL A 97 -16.12 -13.33 -5.51
C VAL A 97 -14.78 -13.19 -6.25
N PRO A 98 -14.32 -11.97 -6.52
CA PRO A 98 -12.98 -11.72 -7.01
C PRO A 98 -11.93 -12.04 -5.94
N MET A 99 -10.71 -12.30 -6.39
CA MET A 99 -9.57 -12.76 -5.61
C MET A 99 -8.34 -11.86 -5.84
N SER A 100 -8.55 -10.54 -5.98
CA SER A 100 -7.48 -9.54 -6.10
C SER A 100 -6.47 -9.62 -4.96
N ASN A 101 -5.21 -9.91 -5.27
CA ASN A 101 -4.21 -10.18 -4.24
C ASN A 101 -2.98 -9.28 -4.33
N GLU A 102 -2.80 -8.62 -5.46
CA GLU A 102 -1.61 -7.84 -5.72
C GLU A 102 -1.97 -6.60 -6.53
N VAL A 103 -1.27 -5.51 -6.22
CA VAL A 103 -1.37 -4.25 -6.94
C VAL A 103 0.05 -3.71 -7.11
N ASP A 104 0.32 -3.11 -8.27
CA ASP A 104 1.51 -2.30 -8.56
C ASP A 104 1.09 -0.96 -9.19
N VAL A 105 1.91 0.09 -9.06
CA VAL A 105 1.72 1.38 -9.73
C VAL A 105 3.04 1.80 -10.35
N ASP A 106 3.03 2.10 -11.64
CA ASP A 106 4.24 2.56 -12.34
C ASP A 106 4.41 4.09 -12.27
N GLY A 107 5.57 4.58 -12.73
CA GLY A 107 5.87 6.02 -12.73
C GLY A 107 5.01 6.88 -13.67
N ARG A 108 4.11 6.29 -14.47
CA ARG A 108 3.10 7.01 -15.27
C ARG A 108 1.78 7.15 -14.51
N GLY A 109 1.64 6.52 -13.34
CA GLY A 109 0.40 6.47 -12.57
C GLY A 109 -0.56 5.35 -13.00
N LEU A 110 -0.13 4.41 -13.86
CA LEU A 110 -0.94 3.25 -14.22
C LEU A 110 -0.94 2.26 -13.06
N ILE A 111 -2.13 1.79 -12.70
CA ILE A 111 -2.37 0.84 -11.61
C ILE A 111 -2.58 -0.55 -12.21
N TYR A 112 -1.79 -1.52 -11.76
CA TYR A 112 -1.81 -2.90 -12.22
C TYR A 112 -2.42 -3.76 -11.11
N LEU A 113 -3.68 -4.18 -11.25
CA LEU A 113 -4.37 -5.02 -10.26
C LEU A 113 -4.43 -6.47 -10.76
N LEU A 114 -3.82 -7.38 -10.01
CA LEU A 114 -3.88 -8.81 -10.32
C LEU A 114 -4.96 -9.50 -9.49
N ASP A 115 -5.92 -10.10 -10.20
CA ASP A 115 -6.81 -11.14 -9.69
C ASP A 115 -6.23 -12.53 -9.98
N ARG A 116 -6.10 -13.39 -8.95
CA ARG A 116 -5.51 -14.73 -9.11
C ARG A 116 -6.23 -15.63 -10.09
N ILE A 117 -7.50 -15.36 -10.36
CA ILE A 117 -8.37 -16.20 -11.17
C ILE A 117 -8.80 -15.48 -12.45
N ASN A 118 -9.05 -14.16 -12.38
CA ASN A 118 -9.60 -13.39 -13.49
C ASN A 118 -8.56 -12.55 -14.28
N GLY A 119 -7.29 -12.57 -13.87
CA GLY A 119 -6.20 -11.95 -14.62
C GLY A 119 -5.85 -10.53 -14.17
N LEU A 120 -5.22 -9.76 -15.07
CA LEU A 120 -4.63 -8.46 -14.79
C LEU A 120 -5.46 -7.32 -15.38
N ASP A 121 -5.86 -6.38 -14.53
CA ASP A 121 -6.44 -5.09 -14.94
C ASP A 121 -5.37 -4.00 -14.92
N ILE A 122 -5.40 -3.11 -15.92
CA ILE A 122 -4.58 -1.90 -15.96
C ILE A 122 -5.53 -0.70 -15.92
N LEU A 123 -5.41 0.10 -14.87
CA LEU A 123 -6.35 1.14 -14.50
C LEU A 123 -5.63 2.49 -14.39
N GLU A 124 -6.40 3.56 -14.48
CA GLU A 124 -5.96 4.93 -14.18
C GLU A 124 -6.92 5.50 -13.14
N LEU A 125 -6.40 6.26 -12.17
CA LEU A 125 -7.24 6.99 -11.22
C LEU A 125 -7.71 8.28 -11.89
N GLU A 126 -9.00 8.40 -12.14
CA GLU A 126 -9.60 9.65 -12.61
C GLU A 126 -9.72 10.66 -11.45
N CYS A 127 -9.24 11.88 -11.66
CA CYS A 127 -9.17 12.97 -10.67
C CYS A 127 -10.46 13.79 -10.60
#